data_AF-A0A950F675-F1
#
_entry.id   AF-A0A950F675-F1
#
_cell.length_a   1.000
_cell.length_b   1.000
_cell.length_c   1.000
_cell.angle_alpha   90.00
_cell.angle_beta   90.00
_cell.angle_gamma   90.00
#
_symmetry.space_group_name_H-M   'P 1'
#
loop_
_entity.id
_entity.type
_entity.pdbx_description
1 polymer ?
#
loop_
_entity_poly.entity_id
_entity_poly.type
_entity_poly.pdbx_seq_one_letter_code
_entity_poly.pdbx_strand_id
1 'polypeptide(L)'
;TAVPGLAAKPIIDITIVIASAEQMPLLISRLGELGYRHQGDLGIEGREAFAAADGGVAHHLYACARGNLALENHIALRDYLRGYPEAAAEYGALKRRLAREHARDRTAYGAAKTDLILEILRRAGFPHSKLAASERANRRAV
;
A
#
# COMPACT_ATOMS: atom_id res chain seq x y z
N THR A 1 -2.18 3.81 8.88
CA THR A 1 -1.51 3.79 10.20
C THR A 1 -0.32 4.73 10.26
N ALA A 2 0.49 4.85 9.20
CA ALA A 2 1.68 5.71 9.21
C ALA A 2 1.41 7.24 9.21
N VAL A 3 0.17 7.70 8.99
CA VAL A 3 -0.20 9.13 9.03
C VAL A 3 -0.94 9.40 10.35
N PRO A 4 -0.39 10.20 11.27
CA PRO A 4 -1.05 10.53 12.53
C PRO A 4 -2.43 11.15 12.31
N GLY A 5 -3.43 10.76 13.12
CA GLY A 5 -4.80 11.30 13.05
C GLY A 5 -5.65 10.82 11.87
N LEU A 6 -5.06 10.14 10.87
CA LEU A 6 -5.81 9.64 9.72
C LEU A 6 -6.59 8.37 10.06
N ALA A 7 -7.92 8.43 9.96
CA ALA A 7 -8.80 7.26 10.14
C ALA A 7 -8.37 6.10 9.24
N ALA A 8 -8.21 4.89 9.79
CA ALA A 8 -7.77 3.71 9.05
C ALA A 8 -8.32 2.43 9.70
N LYS A 9 -8.29 1.31 8.96
CA LYS A 9 -8.42 -0.01 9.57
C LYS A 9 -7.24 -0.23 10.54
N PRO A 10 -7.43 -0.98 11.64
CA PRO A 10 -6.37 -1.28 12.60
C PRO A 10 -5.43 -2.37 12.05
N ILE A 11 -4.85 -2.13 10.88
CA ILE A 11 -3.91 -3.03 10.18
C ILE A 11 -2.70 -2.20 9.80
N ILE A 12 -1.51 -2.63 10.19
CA ILE A 12 -0.26 -1.94 9.86
C ILE A 12 0.20 -2.37 8.46
N ASP A 13 0.65 -1.43 7.63
CA ASP A 13 1.30 -1.75 6.35
C ASP A 13 2.82 -1.62 6.53
N ILE A 14 3.56 -2.69 6.26
CA ILE A 14 5.02 -2.76 6.38
C ILE A 14 5.63 -3.11 5.01
N THR A 15 6.70 -2.43 4.62
CA THR A 15 7.46 -2.78 3.41
C THR A 15 8.94 -2.90 3.71
N ILE A 16 9.50 -4.08 3.45
CA ILE A 16 10.94 -4.34 3.46
C ILE A 16 11.53 -3.90 2.13
N VAL A 17 12.57 -3.08 2.17
CA VAL A 17 13.26 -2.59 0.98
C VAL A 17 14.61 -3.29 0.87
N ILE A 18 14.79 -4.09 -0.18
CA ILE A 18 16.05 -4.78 -0.49
C ILE A 18 16.86 -4.00 -1.53
N ALA A 19 18.17 -4.24 -1.58
CA ALA A 19 19.06 -3.50 -2.47
C ALA A 19 18.83 -3.86 -3.95
N SER A 20 18.61 -5.15 -4.25
CA SER A 20 18.32 -5.66 -5.59
C SER A 20 17.32 -6.81 -5.52
N ALA A 21 16.65 -7.11 -6.66
CA ALA A 21 15.71 -8.23 -6.76
C ALA A 21 16.37 -9.60 -6.52
N GLU A 22 17.70 -9.70 -6.71
CA GLU A 22 18.47 -10.93 -6.49
C GLU A 22 18.46 -11.36 -5.01
N GLN A 23 18.19 -10.42 -4.08
CA GLN A 23 18.09 -10.72 -2.65
C GLN A 23 16.71 -11.27 -2.27
N MET A 24 15.72 -11.23 -3.17
CA MET A 24 14.35 -11.64 -2.88
C MET A 24 14.23 -13.13 -2.48
N PRO A 25 14.89 -14.09 -3.15
CA PRO A 25 14.82 -15.50 -2.75
C PRO A 25 15.35 -15.73 -1.33
N LEU A 26 16.43 -15.06 -0.95
CA LEU A 26 16.97 -15.13 0.41
C LEU A 26 15.98 -14.54 1.43
N LEU A 27 15.39 -13.38 1.14
CA LEU A 27 14.40 -12.77 2.01
C LEU A 27 13.17 -13.66 2.21
N ILE A 28 12.65 -14.25 1.12
CA ILE A 28 11.52 -15.19 1.17
C ILE A 28 11.86 -16.36 2.11
N SER A 29 13.04 -16.96 1.96
CA SER A 29 13.49 -18.04 2.83
C SER A 29 13.56 -17.62 4.30
N ARG A 30 14.14 -16.46 4.61
CA ARG A 30 14.26 -15.95 5.99
C ARG A 30 12.93 -15.59 6.62
N LEU A 31 12.01 -14.99 5.85
CA LEU A 31 10.66 -14.72 6.34
C LEU A 31 9.87 -16.01 6.57
N GLY A 32 10.10 -17.04 5.74
CA GLY A 32 9.55 -18.39 5.95
C GLY A 32 9.96 -19.01 7.28
N GLU A 33 11.24 -18.88 7.67
CA GLU A 33 11.75 -19.32 8.98
C GLU A 33 11.05 -18.63 10.16
N LEU A 34 10.53 -17.41 9.95
CA LEU A 34 9.76 -16.64 10.93
C LEU A 34 8.25 -16.90 10.86
N GLY A 35 7.80 -17.82 10.00
CA GLY A 35 6.40 -18.23 9.87
C GLY A 35 5.58 -17.43 8.85
N TYR A 36 6.19 -16.53 8.08
CA TYR A 36 5.50 -15.84 7.00
C TYR A 36 5.32 -16.73 5.78
N ARG A 37 4.15 -16.66 5.15
CA ARG A 37 3.88 -17.37 3.88
C ARG A 37 3.95 -16.38 2.72
N HIS A 38 4.83 -16.64 1.76
CA HIS A 38 4.94 -15.85 0.53
C HIS A 38 3.70 -16.04 -0.35
N GLN A 39 3.16 -14.95 -0.89
CA GLN A 39 1.91 -14.92 -1.67
C GLN A 39 2.13 -14.45 -3.12
N GLY A 40 3.38 -14.31 -3.56
CA GLY A 40 3.71 -13.67 -4.83
C GLY A 40 3.45 -12.15 -4.80
N ASP A 41 3.31 -11.55 -5.97
CA ASP A 41 3.20 -10.09 -6.14
C ASP A 41 1.76 -9.55 -6.03
N LEU A 42 0.77 -10.46 -6.01
CA LEU A 42 -0.67 -10.16 -6.02
C LEU A 42 -1.07 -9.15 -7.11
N GLY A 43 -0.44 -9.25 -8.29
CA GLY A 43 -0.71 -8.37 -9.44
C GLY A 43 -0.01 -7.00 -9.38
N ILE A 44 0.91 -6.79 -8.44
CA ILE A 44 1.70 -5.57 -8.30
C ILE A 44 3.18 -5.89 -8.56
N GLU A 45 3.60 -5.72 -9.81
CA GLU A 45 4.93 -6.06 -10.31
C GLU A 45 6.07 -5.59 -9.37
N GLY A 46 6.92 -6.54 -8.99
CA GLY A 46 8.11 -6.29 -8.16
C GLY A 46 7.82 -5.99 -6.69
N ARG A 47 6.57 -6.17 -6.21
CA ARG A 47 6.19 -6.03 -4.80
C ARG A 47 5.59 -7.33 -4.26
N GLU A 48 6.44 -8.17 -3.70
CA GLU A 48 6.07 -9.43 -3.06
C GLU A 48 5.25 -9.20 -1.79
N ALA A 49 4.22 -10.01 -1.58
CA ALA A 49 3.35 -9.99 -0.41
C ALA A 49 3.54 -11.23 0.46
N PHE A 50 3.36 -11.06 1.77
CA PHE A 50 3.52 -12.11 2.76
C PHE A 50 2.33 -12.12 3.72
N ALA A 51 1.75 -13.30 3.93
CA ALA A 51 0.77 -13.53 4.99
C ALA A 51 1.50 -13.78 6.30
N ALA A 52 1.10 -13.08 7.35
CA ALA A 52 1.61 -13.29 8.70
C ALA A 52 1.19 -14.66 9.26
N ALA A 53 1.97 -15.15 10.23
CA ALA A 53 1.54 -16.23 11.11
C ALA A 53 0.41 -15.75 12.03
N ASP A 54 -0.46 -16.66 12.43
CA ASP A 54 -1.61 -16.35 13.27
C ASP A 54 -1.19 -15.87 14.68
N GLY A 55 -2.03 -15.05 15.32
CA GLY A 55 -1.87 -14.65 16.73
C GLY A 55 -1.07 -13.37 17.00
N GLY A 56 -0.56 -12.70 15.95
CA GLY A 56 0.14 -11.41 16.06
C GLY A 56 -0.75 -10.18 15.83
N VAL A 57 -0.14 -8.98 15.95
CA VAL A 57 -0.76 -7.71 15.54
C VAL A 57 -1.13 -7.79 14.06
N ALA A 58 -2.35 -7.41 13.68
CA ALA A 58 -2.77 -7.44 12.29
C ALA A 58 -1.92 -6.49 11.43
N HIS A 59 -1.29 -7.04 10.38
CA HIS A 59 -0.47 -6.27 9.45
C HIS A 59 -0.44 -6.90 8.06
N HIS A 60 -0.13 -6.08 7.06
CA HIS A 60 0.33 -6.50 5.76
C HIS A 60 1.85 -6.37 5.70
N LEU A 61 2.52 -7.41 5.22
CA LEU A 61 3.95 -7.38 4.97
C LEU A 61 4.21 -7.47 3.47
N TYR A 62 4.99 -6.51 2.96
CA TYR A 62 5.44 -6.47 1.58
C TYR A 62 6.97 -6.43 1.53
N ALA A 63 7.55 -6.87 0.40
CA ALA A 63 8.94 -6.66 0.09
C ALA A 63 9.13 -6.20 -1.36
N CYS A 64 10.08 -5.31 -1.60
CA CYS A 64 10.42 -4.86 -2.95
C CYS A 64 11.86 -4.36 -3.03
N ALA A 65 12.42 -4.35 -4.24
CA ALA A 65 13.71 -3.72 -4.48
C ALA A 65 13.60 -2.19 -4.46
N ARG A 66 14.71 -1.50 -4.16
CA ARG A 66 14.81 -0.05 -4.25
C ARG A 66 14.37 0.44 -5.63
N GLY A 67 13.61 1.54 -5.67
CA GLY A 67 13.07 2.10 -6.91
C GLY A 67 11.77 1.45 -7.41
N ASN A 68 11.20 0.50 -6.65
CA ASN A 68 9.89 -0.05 -6.98
C ASN A 68 8.80 1.04 -6.95
N LEU A 69 7.96 1.05 -7.99
CA LEU A 69 6.90 2.04 -8.17
C LEU A 69 5.89 2.06 -7.02
N ALA A 70 5.48 0.89 -6.51
CA ALA A 70 4.52 0.81 -5.41
C ALA A 70 5.08 1.42 -4.13
N LEU A 71 6.38 1.20 -3.86
CA LEU A 71 7.08 1.83 -2.73
C LEU A 71 7.13 3.35 -2.87
N GLU A 72 7.54 3.86 -4.03
CA GLU A 72 7.60 5.31 -4.29
C GLU A 72 6.23 5.97 -4.12
N ASN A 73 5.17 5.33 -4.64
CA ASN A 73 3.79 5.78 -4.47
C ASN A 73 3.41 5.85 -2.99
N HIS A 74 3.65 4.78 -2.23
CA HIS A 74 3.33 4.73 -0.79
C HIS A 74 4.07 5.81 -0.01
N ILE A 75 5.35 6.05 -0.29
CA ILE A 75 6.16 7.08 0.38
C ILE A 75 5.61 8.47 0.03
N ALA A 76 5.39 8.77 -1.25
CA ALA A 76 4.87 10.06 -1.69
C ALA A 76 3.50 10.38 -1.07
N LEU A 77 2.58 9.41 -1.07
CA LEU A 77 1.27 9.57 -0.45
C LEU A 77 1.38 9.79 1.07
N ARG A 78 2.20 8.99 1.76
CA ARG A 78 2.42 9.11 3.21
C ARG A 78 2.98 10.48 3.58
N ASP A 79 4.02 10.91 2.89
CA ASP A 79 4.75 12.14 3.24
C ASP A 79 3.90 13.38 2.94
N TYR A 80 3.15 13.38 1.83
CA TYR A 80 2.17 14.41 1.57
C TYR A 80 1.10 14.46 2.67
N LEU A 81 0.45 13.33 2.98
CA LEU A 81 -0.61 13.31 4.00
C LEU A 81 -0.13 13.69 5.41
N ARG A 82 1.15 13.53 5.71
CA ARG A 82 1.76 14.02 6.97
C ARG A 82 1.98 15.53 6.97
N GLY A 83 2.27 16.11 5.81
CA GLY A 83 2.49 17.56 5.64
C GLY A 83 1.21 18.38 5.47
N TYR A 84 0.10 17.75 5.07
CA TYR A 84 -1.15 18.43 4.70
C TYR A 84 -2.36 17.83 5.46
N PRO A 85 -2.65 18.30 6.70
CA PRO A 85 -3.72 17.78 7.54
C PRO A 85 -5.11 17.82 6.90
N GLU A 86 -5.40 18.81 6.07
CA GLU A 86 -6.64 18.94 5.33
C GLU A 86 -6.83 17.82 4.29
N ALA A 87 -5.76 17.44 3.59
CA ALA A 87 -5.78 16.30 2.68
C ALA A 87 -5.93 14.97 3.45
N ALA A 88 -5.33 14.86 4.63
CA ALA A 88 -5.55 13.72 5.52
C ALA A 88 -7.00 13.65 6.02
N ALA A 89 -7.62 14.79 6.36
CA ALA A 89 -9.01 14.85 6.75
C ALA A 89 -9.94 14.44 5.59
N GLU A 90 -9.70 14.96 4.38
CA GLU A 90 -10.42 14.61 3.14
C GLU A 90 -10.33 13.10 2.87
N TYR A 91 -9.12 12.54 2.86
CA TYR A 91 -8.93 11.11 2.63
C TYR A 91 -9.53 10.24 3.74
N GLY A 92 -9.47 10.70 4.99
CA GLY A 92 -10.12 10.06 6.13
C GLY A 92 -11.65 10.02 5.98
N ALA A 93 -12.25 11.12 5.52
CA ALA A 93 -13.69 11.20 5.26
C ALA A 93 -14.11 10.24 4.13
N LEU A 94 -13.36 10.21 3.02
CA LEU A 94 -13.59 9.25 1.94
C LEU A 94 -13.56 7.81 2.45
N LYS A 95 -12.52 7.43 3.20
CA LYS A 95 -12.40 6.07 3.74
C LYS A 95 -13.55 5.67 4.65
N ARG A 96 -14.06 6.59 5.48
CA ARG A 96 -15.22 6.33 6.35
C ARG A 96 -16.50 6.13 5.53
N ARG A 97 -16.70 6.94 4.48
CA ARG A 97 -17.84 6.78 3.56
C ARG A 97 -17.78 5.44 2.82
N LEU A 98 -16.67 5.15 2.15
CA LEU A 98 -16.48 3.92 1.40
C LEU A 98 -16.57 2.66 2.28
N ALA A 99 -16.17 2.73 3.55
CA ALA A 99 -16.29 1.60 4.47
C ALA A 99 -17.75 1.21 4.74
N ARG A 100 -18.69 2.16 4.62
CA ARG A 100 -20.13 1.89 4.72
C ARG A 100 -20.69 1.37 3.40
N GLU A 101 -20.29 1.98 2.28
CA GLU A 101 -20.77 1.64 0.92
C GLU A 101 -20.30 0.25 0.46
N HIS A 102 -19.07 -0.13 0.81
CA HIS A 102 -18.42 -1.37 0.38
C HIS A 102 -18.08 -2.29 1.57
N ALA A 103 -18.97 -2.40 2.56
CA ALA A 103 -18.70 -3.13 3.80
C ALA A 103 -18.29 -4.60 3.61
N ARG A 104 -18.75 -5.25 2.52
CA ARG A 104 -18.47 -6.66 2.20
C ARG A 104 -17.54 -6.84 1.00
N ASP A 105 -17.10 -5.76 0.36
CA ASP A 105 -16.31 -5.81 -0.86
C ASP A 105 -15.01 -5.00 -0.68
N ARG A 106 -13.94 -5.72 -0.31
CA ARG A 106 -12.63 -5.11 -0.07
C ARG A 106 -11.99 -4.59 -1.36
N THR A 107 -12.27 -5.25 -2.48
CA THR A 107 -11.74 -4.93 -3.80
C THR A 107 -12.37 -3.64 -4.31
N ALA A 108 -13.71 -3.52 -4.27
CA ALA A 108 -14.41 -2.28 -4.59
C ALA A 108 -14.01 -1.12 -3.66
N TYR A 109 -13.89 -1.38 -2.35
CA TYR A 109 -13.37 -0.38 -1.41
C TYR A 109 -11.97 0.12 -1.79
N GLY A 110 -11.10 -0.78 -2.22
CA GLY A 110 -9.76 -0.48 -2.72
C GLY A 110 -9.80 0.46 -3.93
N ALA A 111 -10.50 0.02 -4.97
CA ALA A 111 -10.62 0.73 -6.25
C ALA A 111 -11.29 2.10 -6.10
N ALA A 112 -12.31 2.25 -5.26
CA ALA A 112 -13.04 3.50 -5.08
C ALA A 112 -12.22 4.63 -4.42
N LYS A 113 -11.03 4.33 -3.86
CA LYS A 113 -10.11 5.36 -3.36
C LYS A 113 -9.19 5.93 -4.45
N THR A 114 -9.13 5.28 -5.61
CA THR A 114 -8.09 5.52 -6.62
C THR A 114 -8.02 6.97 -7.05
N ASP A 115 -9.15 7.59 -7.37
CA ASP A 115 -9.18 8.94 -7.92
C ASP A 115 -8.61 9.98 -6.94
N LEU A 116 -9.01 9.91 -5.66
CA LEU A 116 -8.48 10.81 -4.64
C LEU A 116 -6.99 10.54 -4.35
N ILE A 117 -6.56 9.27 -4.33
CA ILE A 117 -5.14 8.93 -4.16
C ILE A 117 -4.30 9.53 -5.31
N LEU A 118 -4.76 9.39 -6.56
CA LEU A 118 -4.05 9.93 -7.73
C LEU A 118 -4.00 11.46 -7.70
N GLU A 119 -5.07 12.11 -7.24
CA GLU A 119 -5.10 13.56 -7.04
C GLU A 119 -4.10 14.01 -5.96
N ILE A 120 -4.06 13.33 -4.82
CA ILE A 120 -3.09 13.63 -3.77
C ILE A 120 -1.65 13.42 -4.28
N LEU A 121 -1.40 12.34 -5.03
CA LEU A 121 -0.09 12.08 -5.62
C LEU A 121 0.31 13.16 -6.63
N ARG A 122 -0.63 13.66 -7.45
CA ARG A 122 -0.40 14.79 -8.35
C ARG A 122 0.00 16.04 -7.58
N ARG A 123 -0.71 16.38 -6.50
CA ARG A 123 -0.36 17.51 -5.61
C ARG A 123 1.00 17.31 -4.93
N ALA A 124 1.38 16.06 -4.65
CA ALA A 124 2.69 15.69 -4.12
C ALA A 124 3.83 15.78 -5.15
N GLY A 125 3.56 16.17 -6.40
CA GLY A 125 4.56 16.21 -7.46
C GLY A 125 4.98 14.82 -7.97
N PHE A 126 4.15 13.79 -7.74
CA PHE A 126 4.45 12.45 -8.24
C PHE A 126 4.44 12.46 -9.78
N PRO A 127 5.45 11.88 -10.46
CA PRO A 127 5.59 12.01 -11.90
C PRO A 127 4.35 11.55 -12.68
N HIS A 128 3.89 12.35 -13.64
CA HIS A 128 2.74 12.01 -14.47
C HIS A 128 2.90 10.66 -15.19
N SER A 129 4.12 10.32 -15.62
CA SER A 129 4.44 9.03 -16.24
C SER A 129 4.18 7.84 -15.31
N LYS A 130 4.29 8.03 -13.98
CA LYS A 130 4.09 7.00 -12.95
C LYS A 130 2.65 6.93 -12.44
N LEU A 131 1.85 8.00 -12.60
CA LEU A 131 0.44 8.02 -12.19
C LEU A 131 -0.41 7.00 -12.96
N ALA A 132 -0.23 6.89 -14.28
CA ALA A 132 -1.01 5.95 -15.10
C ALA A 132 -0.75 4.48 -14.72
N ALA A 133 0.49 4.13 -14.36
CA ALA A 133 0.83 2.81 -13.87
C ALA A 133 0.23 2.53 -12.49
N SER A 134 0.26 3.54 -11.60
CA SER A 134 -0.37 3.46 -10.28
C SER A 134 -1.89 3.30 -10.37
N GLU A 135 -2.54 3.98 -11.32
CA GLU A 135 -3.98 3.84 -11.56
C GLU A 135 -4.33 2.41 -11.99
N ARG A 136 -3.61 1.86 -12.97
CA ARG A 136 -3.84 0.48 -13.44
C ARG A 136 -3.69 -0.52 -12.31
N ALA A 137 -2.65 -0.37 -11.48
CA ALA A 137 -2.43 -1.21 -10.30
C ALA A 137 -3.59 -1.12 -9.30
N ASN A 138 -4.05 0.09 -8.97
CA ASN A 138 -5.13 0.29 -8.00
C ASN A 138 -6.49 -0.24 -8.47
N ARG A 139 -6.77 -0.17 -9.79
CA ARG A 139 -8.04 -0.66 -10.37
C ARG A 139 -8.03 -2.15 -10.70
N ARG A 140 -6.86 -2.79 -10.82
CA ARG A 140 -6.70 -4.22 -11.13
C ARG A 140 -6.47 -5.11 -9.92
N ALA A 141 -6.22 -4.56 -8.74
CA ALA A 141 -6.06 -5.37 -7.53
C ALA A 141 -7.38 -6.09 -7.21
N VAL A 142 -7.51 -7.34 -7.68
CA VAL A 142 -8.64 -8.26 -7.46
C VAL A 142 -8.38 -9.09 -6.22
#